data_AF-F9RTC4-F1
#
_entry.id   AF-F9RTC4-F1
#
_cell.length_a   1.000
_cell.length_b   1.000
_cell.length_c   1.000
_cell.angle_alpha   90.00
_cell.angle_beta   90.00
_cell.angle_gamma   90.00
#
_symmetry.space_group_name_H-M   'P 1'
#
loop_
_entity.id
_entity.type
_entity.pdbx_description
1 polymer ?
#
loop_
_entity_poly.entity_id
_entity_poly.type
_entity_poly.pdbx_seq_one_letter_code
_entity_poly.pdbx_strand_id
1 'polypeptide(L)'
;RPDPSYLDLTTPHTLGYIRYATVNRITQKFPRHKLADDGQDFDPTQPIVTPSIINIELIALYMDLRDAGIVENVENYKEALYCERDKNDRNRVNVIASPDLVNQFRVFAMMNQFVL
;
A
#
# COMPACT_ATOMS: atom_id res chain seq x y z
N ARG A 1 22.69 28.69 -3.79
CA ARG A 1 22.99 27.32 -4.26
C ARG A 1 21.75 26.48 -4.02
N PRO A 2 21.06 25.98 -5.05
CA PRO A 2 19.94 25.06 -4.84
C PRO A 2 20.48 23.82 -4.13
N ASP A 3 19.88 23.45 -3.02
CA ASP A 3 20.28 22.28 -2.25
C ASP A 3 19.66 21.04 -2.91
N PRO A 4 20.47 20.10 -3.45
CA PRO A 4 19.95 18.87 -4.03
C PRO A 4 19.27 17.96 -3.00
N SER A 5 19.40 18.23 -1.70
CA SER A 5 18.76 17.42 -0.64
C SER A 5 17.23 17.34 -0.75
N TYR A 6 16.58 18.34 -1.37
CA TYR A 6 15.13 18.35 -1.63
C TYR A 6 14.72 17.76 -2.98
N LEU A 7 15.68 17.53 -3.89
CA LEU A 7 15.41 16.88 -5.18
C LEU A 7 15.34 15.35 -5.05
N ASP A 8 15.93 14.83 -3.99
CA ASP A 8 15.92 13.42 -3.65
C ASP A 8 14.64 13.06 -2.89
N LEU A 9 13.65 12.45 -3.55
CA LEU A 9 12.57 11.72 -2.87
C LEU A 9 13.16 10.63 -1.97
N THR A 10 13.35 10.95 -0.69
CA THR A 10 13.90 10.01 0.29
C THR A 10 12.89 8.92 0.63
N THR A 11 13.38 7.74 1.05
CA THR A 11 12.56 6.61 1.53
C THR A 11 11.44 7.03 2.50
N PRO A 12 11.68 7.91 3.50
CA PRO A 12 10.61 8.38 4.39
C PRO A 12 9.51 9.19 3.70
N HIS A 13 9.85 9.96 2.66
CA HIS A 13 8.86 10.73 1.91
C HIS A 13 7.91 9.80 1.15
N THR A 14 8.46 8.80 0.44
CA THR A 14 7.65 7.81 -0.28
C THR A 14 6.76 7.02 0.67
N LEU A 15 7.28 6.58 1.82
CA LEU A 15 6.47 5.90 2.85
C LEU A 15 5.37 6.82 3.42
N GLY A 16 5.68 8.10 3.62
CA GLY A 16 4.71 9.11 4.04
C GLY A 16 3.57 9.27 3.02
N TYR A 17 3.90 9.31 1.73
CA TYR A 17 2.92 9.35 0.65
C TYR A 17 2.05 8.09 0.61
N ILE A 18 2.64 6.89 0.71
CA ILE A 18 1.89 5.62 0.73
C ILE A 18 0.91 5.62 1.91
N ARG A 19 1.36 6.02 3.11
CA ARG A 19 0.47 6.13 4.28
C ARG A 19 -0.71 7.08 4.02
N TYR A 20 -0.45 8.24 3.43
CA TYR A 20 -1.48 9.21 3.07
C TYR A 20 -2.47 8.64 2.05
N ALA A 21 -1.97 8.02 0.98
CA ALA A 21 -2.78 7.39 -0.05
C ALA A 21 -3.68 6.28 0.53
N THR A 22 -3.15 5.46 1.44
CA THR A 22 -3.90 4.40 2.14
C THR A 22 -5.04 4.97 2.96
N VAL A 23 -4.78 5.95 3.82
CA VAL A 23 -5.83 6.57 4.64
C VAL A 23 -6.91 7.19 3.77
N ASN A 24 -6.53 7.93 2.73
CA ASN A 24 -7.48 8.53 1.80
C ASN A 24 -8.34 7.48 1.09
N ARG A 25 -7.73 6.40 0.59
CA ARG A 25 -8.46 5.34 -0.11
C ARG A 25 -9.51 4.71 0.79
N ILE A 26 -9.14 4.35 2.02
CA ILE A 26 -10.06 3.74 2.98
C ILE A 26 -11.19 4.70 3.37
N THR A 27 -10.87 5.96 3.71
CA THR A 27 -11.88 6.95 4.11
C THR A 27 -12.86 7.28 2.98
N GLN A 28 -12.38 7.36 1.74
CA GLN A 28 -13.23 7.66 0.59
C GLN A 28 -14.09 6.47 0.16
N LYS A 29 -13.56 5.25 0.22
CA LYS A 29 -14.28 4.06 -0.23
C LYS A 29 -15.26 3.52 0.80
N PHE A 30 -14.94 3.67 2.10
CA PHE A 30 -15.74 3.11 3.19
C PHE A 30 -16.29 4.15 4.20
N PRO A 31 -16.83 5.32 3.78
CA PRO A 31 -17.15 6.42 4.70
C PRO A 31 -18.30 6.11 5.69
N ARG A 32 -19.23 5.23 5.30
CA ARG A 32 -20.43 4.88 6.10
C ARG A 32 -20.61 3.36 6.23
N HIS A 33 -19.54 2.60 6.10
CA HIS A 33 -19.61 1.14 6.19
C HIS A 33 -19.56 0.69 7.64
N LYS A 34 -20.34 -0.34 7.96
CA LYS A 34 -20.24 -1.04 9.25
C LYS A 34 -19.13 -2.07 9.15
N LEU A 35 -18.32 -2.19 10.21
CA LEU A 35 -17.28 -3.19 10.29
C LEU A 35 -17.85 -4.52 10.80
N ALA A 36 -17.63 -5.58 10.03
CA ALA A 36 -18.03 -6.94 10.37
C ALA A 36 -16.87 -7.94 10.28
N ASP A 37 -17.10 -9.14 10.81
CA ASP A 37 -16.16 -10.25 10.69
C ASP A 37 -16.32 -10.93 9.32
N ASP A 38 -15.26 -11.57 8.83
CA ASP A 38 -15.31 -12.31 7.57
C ASP A 38 -16.22 -13.56 7.66
N GLY A 39 -16.69 -14.04 6.51
CA GLY A 39 -17.45 -15.30 6.39
C GLY A 39 -18.91 -15.24 6.86
N GLN A 40 -19.46 -14.03 7.01
CA GLN A 40 -20.86 -13.81 7.36
C GLN A 40 -21.64 -13.31 6.14
N ASP A 41 -22.83 -13.84 5.94
CA ASP A 41 -23.75 -13.37 4.91
C ASP A 41 -24.58 -12.21 5.46
N PHE A 42 -24.41 -11.04 4.85
CA PHE A 42 -25.20 -9.84 5.15
C PHE A 42 -26.13 -9.50 3.99
N ASP A 43 -27.21 -8.78 4.30
CA ASP A 43 -28.06 -8.18 3.27
C ASP A 43 -27.22 -7.27 2.36
N PRO A 44 -27.21 -7.50 1.02
CA PRO A 44 -26.41 -6.73 0.07
C PRO A 44 -26.70 -5.23 0.05
N THR A 45 -27.85 -4.80 0.56
CA THR A 45 -28.20 -3.37 0.67
C THR A 45 -27.47 -2.66 1.80
N GLN A 46 -26.89 -3.41 2.74
CA GLN A 46 -26.18 -2.85 3.88
C GLN A 46 -24.72 -2.60 3.50
N PRO A 47 -24.20 -1.36 3.68
CA PRO A 47 -22.79 -1.09 3.46
C PRO A 47 -21.98 -1.73 4.60
N ILE A 48 -21.40 -2.89 4.32
CA ILE A 48 -20.56 -3.65 5.24
C ILE A 48 -19.15 -3.75 4.68
N VAL A 49 -18.15 -3.58 5.54
CA VAL A 49 -16.75 -3.84 5.25
C VAL A 49 -16.22 -4.88 6.22
N THR A 50 -15.36 -5.76 5.74
CA THR A 50 -14.69 -6.81 6.53
C THR A 50 -13.18 -6.74 6.32
N PRO A 51 -12.37 -7.39 7.18
CA PRO A 51 -10.92 -7.43 7.00
C PRO A 51 -10.47 -7.97 5.62
N SER A 52 -11.15 -8.99 5.07
CA SER A 52 -10.83 -9.49 3.72
C SER A 52 -11.12 -8.47 2.62
N ILE A 53 -12.22 -7.72 2.70
CA ILE A 53 -12.54 -6.64 1.75
C ILE A 53 -11.49 -5.53 1.82
N ILE A 54 -11.06 -5.15 3.04
CA ILE A 54 -9.98 -4.16 3.23
C ILE A 54 -8.67 -4.68 2.63
N ASN A 55 -8.33 -5.95 2.85
CA ASN A 55 -7.13 -6.56 2.29
C ASN A 55 -7.12 -6.47 0.76
N ILE A 56 -8.21 -6.83 0.10
CA ILE A 56 -8.37 -6.71 -1.36
C ILE A 56 -8.21 -5.25 -1.81
N GLU A 57 -8.80 -4.30 -1.08
CA GLU A 57 -8.69 -2.88 -1.43
C GLU A 57 -7.27 -2.34 -1.29
N LEU A 58 -6.54 -2.76 -0.26
CA LEU A 58 -5.14 -2.38 -0.07
C LEU A 58 -4.23 -2.97 -1.15
N ILE A 59 -4.52 -4.18 -1.62
CA ILE A 59 -3.85 -4.76 -2.78
C ILE A 59 -4.14 -3.95 -4.04
N ALA A 60 -5.40 -3.57 -4.27
CA ALA A 60 -5.78 -2.74 -5.41
C ALA A 60 -5.06 -1.38 -5.40
N LEU A 61 -5.01 -0.71 -4.23
CA LEU A 61 -4.22 0.51 -4.06
C LEU A 61 -2.73 0.28 -4.37
N TYR A 62 -2.16 -0.82 -3.88
CA TYR A 62 -0.75 -1.13 -4.13
C TYR A 62 -0.45 -1.35 -5.62
N MET A 63 -1.38 -1.96 -6.37
CA MET A 63 -1.29 -2.08 -7.83
C MET A 63 -1.31 -0.71 -8.51
N ASP A 64 -2.18 0.21 -8.08
CA ASP A 64 -2.21 1.57 -8.62
C ASP A 64 -0.89 2.33 -8.32
N LEU A 65 -0.33 2.15 -7.12
CA LEU A 65 0.96 2.71 -6.74
C LEU A 65 2.12 2.09 -7.56
N ARG A 66 2.03 0.81 -7.90
CA ARG A 66 3.00 0.13 -8.76
C ARG A 66 2.96 0.67 -10.18
N ASP A 67 1.76 0.90 -10.72
CA ASP A 67 1.60 1.48 -12.06
C ASP A 67 2.08 2.94 -12.11
N ALA A 68 2.02 3.66 -10.98
CA ALA A 68 2.64 4.97 -10.81
C ALA A 68 4.18 4.92 -10.60
N GLY A 69 4.80 3.73 -10.54
CA GLY A 69 6.23 3.56 -10.35
C GLY A 69 6.73 3.88 -8.94
N ILE A 70 5.85 3.78 -7.93
CA ILE A 70 6.16 4.12 -6.53
C ILE A 70 6.62 2.88 -5.76
N VAL A 71 6.02 1.73 -6.07
CA VAL A 71 6.25 0.45 -5.40
C VAL A 71 6.45 -0.68 -6.41
N GLU A 72 7.04 -1.79 -5.99
CA GLU A 72 7.24 -2.99 -6.81
C GLU A 72 6.84 -4.28 -6.06
N ASN A 73 6.99 -5.44 -6.71
CA ASN A 73 6.76 -6.77 -6.12
C ASN A 73 5.39 -6.98 -5.45
N VAL A 74 4.31 -6.80 -6.23
CA VAL A 74 2.92 -6.95 -5.76
C VAL A 74 2.63 -8.30 -5.10
N GLU A 75 3.18 -9.40 -5.61
CA GLU A 75 2.94 -10.73 -5.03
C GLU A 75 3.52 -10.85 -3.61
N ASN A 76 4.74 -10.37 -3.38
CA ASN A 76 5.33 -10.34 -2.03
C ASN A 76 4.50 -9.45 -1.08
N TYR A 77 3.99 -8.33 -1.59
CA TYR A 77 3.11 -7.47 -0.80
C TYR A 77 1.82 -8.19 -0.41
N LYS A 78 1.18 -8.93 -1.34
CA LYS A 78 -0.02 -9.73 -1.06
C LYS A 78 0.24 -10.79 0.01
N GLU A 79 1.37 -11.50 -0.08
CA GLU A 79 1.75 -12.54 0.88
C GLU A 79 2.02 -11.97 2.28
N ALA A 80 2.64 -10.79 2.36
CA ALA A 80 2.97 -10.13 3.61
C ALA A 80 1.81 -9.31 4.21
N LEU A 81 0.80 -8.96 3.42
CA LEU A 81 -0.31 -8.12 3.84
C LEU A 81 -1.24 -8.89 4.78
N TYR A 82 -1.35 -8.40 6.01
CA TYR A 82 -2.22 -8.96 7.02
C TYR A 82 -3.21 -7.92 7.52
N CYS A 83 -4.49 -8.28 7.56
CA CYS A 83 -5.58 -7.45 8.06
C CYS A 83 -6.42 -8.27 9.04
N GLU A 84 -6.62 -7.76 10.26
CA GLU A 84 -7.48 -8.39 11.25
C GLU A 84 -8.34 -7.36 11.97
N ARG A 85 -9.51 -7.80 12.46
CA ARG A 85 -10.31 -7.00 13.39
C ARG A 85 -9.73 -7.12 14.78
N ASP A 86 -9.59 -6.00 15.49
CA ASP A 86 -9.00 -5.99 16.83
C ASP A 86 -9.89 -6.79 17.82
N LYS A 87 -9.27 -7.62 18.65
CA LYS A 87 -9.95 -8.52 19.58
C LYS A 87 -10.57 -7.78 20.78
N ASN A 88 -9.97 -6.65 21.17
CA ASN A 88 -10.41 -5.85 22.31
C ASN A 88 -11.27 -4.66 21.86
N ASP A 89 -11.07 -4.18 20.62
CA ASP A 89 -11.88 -3.14 20.00
C ASP A 89 -12.50 -3.61 18.68
N ARG A 90 -13.75 -4.07 18.74
CA ARG A 90 -14.47 -4.52 17.55
C ARG A 90 -14.76 -3.39 16.53
N ASN A 91 -14.48 -2.13 16.82
CA ASN A 91 -14.65 -1.05 15.84
C ASN A 91 -13.35 -0.70 15.10
N ARG A 92 -12.28 -1.47 15.33
CA ARG A 92 -10.95 -1.23 14.77
C ARG A 92 -10.45 -2.40 13.92
N VAL A 93 -9.75 -2.07 12.83
CA VAL A 93 -8.98 -3.01 12.03
C VAL A 93 -7.49 -2.71 12.21
N ASN A 94 -6.70 -3.75 12.45
CA ASN A 94 -5.25 -3.70 12.48
C ASN A 94 -4.70 -4.21 11.15
N VAL A 95 -3.72 -3.51 10.60
CA VAL A 95 -3.10 -3.82 9.32
C VAL A 95 -1.59 -3.85 9.49
N ILE A 96 -0.96 -4.90 8.98
CA ILE A 96 0.48 -5.01 8.78
C ILE A 96 0.72 -5.08 7.29
N ALA A 97 1.56 -4.18 6.78
CA ALA A 97 1.89 -4.08 5.37
C ALA A 97 3.39 -3.80 5.21
N SER A 98 4.02 -4.46 4.24
CA SER A 98 5.45 -4.37 3.95
C SER A 98 5.66 -3.91 2.50
N PRO A 99 5.52 -2.60 2.22
CA PRO A 99 5.68 -2.09 0.86
C PRO A 99 7.15 -2.19 0.40
N ASP A 100 7.35 -2.66 -0.82
CA ASP A 100 8.64 -2.66 -1.50
C ASP A 100 8.71 -1.43 -2.42
N LEU A 101 9.66 -0.54 -2.16
CA LEU A 101 9.70 0.78 -2.78
C LEU A 101 10.57 0.76 -4.02
N VAL A 102 10.10 1.39 -5.09
CA VAL A 102 10.97 1.65 -6.25
C VAL A 102 12.06 2.63 -5.83
N ASN A 103 13.31 2.20 -6.02
CA ASN A 103 14.48 2.99 -5.67
C ASN A 103 14.84 4.00 -6.78
N GLN A 104 15.58 5.04 -6.40
CA GLN A 104 16.13 5.98 -7.38
C GLN A 104 17.33 5.39 -8.11
N PHE A 105 17.32 5.47 -9.43
CA PHE A 105 18.49 5.14 -10.24
C PHE A 105 19.51 6.28 -10.23
N ARG A 106 20.48 6.20 -9.30
CA ARG A 106 21.45 7.27 -9.06
C ARG A 106 22.77 7.11 -9.79
N VAL A 107 23.24 5.88 -9.92
CA VAL A 107 24.56 5.57 -10.47
C VAL A 107 24.41 4.51 -11.54
N PHE A 108 24.85 4.83 -12.75
CA PHE A 108 25.05 3.87 -13.83
C PHE A 108 26.54 3.54 -13.94
N ALA A 109 26.89 2.27 -13.94
CA ALA A 109 28.26 1.81 -14.16
C ALA A 109 28.28 0.82 -15.32
N MET A 110 29.09 1.11 -16.34
CA MET A 110 29.25 0.27 -17.54
C MET A 110 30.73 0.07 -17.83
N MET A 111 31.13 -1.18 -18.08
CA MET A 111 32.46 -1.53 -18.59
C MET A 111 32.31 -2.11 -20.00
N ASN A 112 32.92 -1.46 -20.98
CA ASN A 112 33.00 -1.97 -22.35
C ASN A 112 34.32 -2.71 -22.56
N GLN A 113 34.24 -3.92 -23.12
CA GLN A 113 35.40 -4.68 -23.60
C GLN A 113 35.25 -4.93 -25.10
N PHE A 114 36.36 -4.93 -25.84
CA PHE A 114 36.39 -5.23 -27.26
C PHE A 114 37.37 -6.38 -27.53
N VAL A 115 37.11 -7.10 -28.63
CA VAL A 115 38.00 -8.13 -29.18
C VAL A 115 38.29 -7.73 -30.63
N LEU A 116 39.54 -7.87 -31.06
CA LEU A 116 39.96 -7.59 -32.44
C LEU A 116 39.73 -8.82 -33.34
#